data_AF-A0ABD8B3K3-F1
#
_entry.id   AF-A0ABD8B3K3-F1
#
_cell.length_a   1.000
_cell.length_b   1.000
_cell.length_c   1.000
_cell.angle_alpha   90.00
_cell.angle_beta   90.00
_cell.angle_gamma   90.00
#
_symmetry.space_group_name_H-M   'P 1'
#
loop_
_entity.id
_entity.type
_entity.pdbx_description
1 polymer ?
#
loop_
_entity_poly.entity_id
_entity_poly.type
_entity_poly.pdbx_seq_one_letter_code
_entity_poly.pdbx_strand_id
1 'polypeptide(L)' 'MEIKLNKEKSTNIVGLMLASKGRSSKGDLAREIGIKETTFRAALSNESLRLKDFLQVAETLGFEIVAKQKEE' A
#
# COMPACT_ATOMS: atom_id res chain seq x y z
N MET A 1 -10.24 10.87 1.24
CA MET A 1 -9.87 10.31 -0.07
C MET A 1 -10.27 8.84 -0.07
N GLU A 2 -11.04 8.38 -1.06
CA GLU A 2 -11.36 6.95 -1.20
C GLU A 2 -10.52 6.38 -2.36
N ILE A 3 -9.80 5.28 -2.14
CA ILE A 3 -9.00 4.59 -3.16
C ILE A 3 -9.66 3.24 -3.44
N LYS A 4 -10.17 3.05 -4.66
CA LYS A 4 -10.77 1.77 -5.09
C LYS A 4 -9.68 0.81 -5.58
N LEU A 5 -9.46 -0.26 -4.83
CA LEU A 5 -8.37 -1.22 -5.07
C LEU A 5 -8.54 -2.02 -6.38
N ASN A 6 -9.76 -2.14 -6.91
CA ASN A 6 -10.06 -2.99 -8.06
C ASN A 6 -9.68 -2.38 -9.43
N LYS A 7 -9.19 -1.14 -9.47
CA LYS A 7 -8.86 -0.44 -10.73
C LYS A 7 -7.38 -0.09 -10.88
N GLU A 8 -6.57 -0.34 -9.85
CA GLU A 8 -5.19 0.18 -9.77
C GLU A 8 -4.21 -0.92 -9.37
N LYS A 9 -2.98 -0.84 -9.89
CA LYS A 9 -1.89 -1.73 -9.48
C LYS A 9 -1.49 -1.43 -8.04
N SER A 10 -1.07 -2.45 -7.29
CA SER A 10 -0.61 -2.31 -5.89
C SER A 10 0.47 -1.22 -5.71
N THR A 11 1.37 -1.10 -6.69
CA THR A 11 2.40 -0.04 -6.70
C THR A 11 1.82 1.38 -6.74
N ASN A 12 0.75 1.58 -7.51
CA ASN A 12 0.09 2.88 -7.65
C ASN A 12 -0.68 3.22 -6.38
N ILE A 13 -1.38 2.25 -5.79
CA ILE A 13 -2.14 2.42 -4.56
C ILE A 13 -1.23 2.87 -3.41
N VAL A 14 -0.11 2.19 -3.20
CA VAL A 14 0.87 2.59 -2.18
C VAL A 14 1.49 3.96 -2.50
N GLY A 15 1.71 4.26 -3.77
CA GLY A 15 2.17 5.59 -4.22
C GLY A 15 1.17 6.70 -3.87
N LEU A 16 -0.13 6.49 -4.11
CA LEU A 16 -1.20 7.43 -3.77
C LEU A 16 -1.31 7.63 -2.25
N MET A 17 -1.21 6.55 -1.47
CA MET A 17 -1.20 6.63 -0.01
C MET A 17 -0.03 7.48 0.51
N LEU A 18 1.18 7.23 0.00
CA LEU A 18 2.37 8.02 0.34
C LEU A 18 2.19 9.51 0.00
N ALA A 19 1.75 9.79 -1.23
CA ALA A 19 1.53 11.16 -1.71
C ALA A 19 0.51 11.92 -0.85
N SER A 20 -0.57 11.25 -0.42
CA SER A 20 -1.59 11.85 0.45
C SER A 20 -1.07 12.31 1.82
N LYS A 21 0.04 11.71 2.29
CA LYS A 21 0.71 12.06 3.54
C LYS A 21 1.93 12.95 3.33
N GLY A 22 2.14 13.48 2.12
CA GLY A 22 3.31 14.29 1.78
C GLY A 22 4.62 13.49 1.79
N ARG A 23 4.55 12.16 1.72
CA ARG A 23 5.71 11.26 1.66
C ARG A 23 5.94 10.79 0.24
N SER A 24 7.19 10.49 -0.12
CA SER A 24 7.56 9.99 -1.45
C SER A 24 8.42 8.72 -1.44
N SER A 25 9.02 8.38 -0.30
CA SER A 25 9.96 7.28 -0.19
C SER A 25 9.29 5.95 0.17
N LYS A 26 9.25 5.03 -0.80
CA LYS A 26 8.85 3.62 -0.58
C LYS A 26 9.90 2.87 0.27
N GLY A 27 11.16 3.31 0.25
CA GLY A 27 12.23 2.71 1.04
C GLY A 27 12.11 2.99 2.53
N ASP A 28 11.69 4.20 2.88
CA ASP A 28 11.45 4.59 4.28
C ASP A 28 10.27 3.81 4.84
N LEU A 29 9.18 3.73 4.07
CA LEU A 29 8.02 2.91 4.42
C LEU A 29 8.40 1.43 4.62
N ALA A 30 9.24 0.86 3.75
CA ALA A 30 9.70 -0.52 3.91
C ALA A 30 10.44 -0.73 5.24
N ARG A 31 11.28 0.23 5.64
CA ARG A 31 11.98 0.19 6.93
C ARG A 31 11.02 0.32 8.11
N GLU A 32 10.03 1.21 8.04
CA GLU A 32 9.01 1.40 9.07
C GLU A 32 8.19 0.13 9.33
N ILE A 33 7.83 -0.59 8.26
CA ILE A 33 7.07 -1.85 8.37
C ILE A 33 7.95 -3.10 8.57
N GLY A 34 9.27 -2.92 8.69
CA GLY A 34 10.21 -4.02 8.96
C GLY A 34 10.49 -4.95 7.76
N ILE A 35 10.29 -4.49 6.53
CA ILE A 35 10.57 -5.24 5.30
C ILE A 35 11.84 -4.70 4.62
N LYS A 36 12.71 -5.60 4.14
CA LYS A 36 13.85 -5.20 3.32
C LYS A 36 13.38 -4.43 2.08
N GLU A 37 13.94 -3.24 1.84
CA GLU A 37 13.51 -2.35 0.75
C GLU A 37 13.44 -3.04 -0.62
N THR A 38 14.44 -3.84 -0.98
CA THR A 38 14.46 -4.57 -2.27
C THR A 38 13.31 -5.57 -2.37
N THR A 39 12.98 -6.24 -1.27
CA THR A 39 11.87 -7.20 -1.20
C THR A 39 10.54 -6.47 -1.31
N PHE A 40 10.38 -5.34 -0.63
CA PHE A 40 9.17 -4.52 -0.71
C PHE A 40 8.96 -3.99 -2.13
N ARG A 41 10.00 -3.43 -2.75
CA ARG A 41 9.94 -2.95 -4.13
C ARG A 41 9.60 -4.07 -5.12
N ALA A 42 10.25 -5.24 -5.00
CA ALA A 42 9.94 -6.39 -5.84
C ALA A 42 8.50 -6.87 -5.66
N ALA A 43 8.00 -6.94 -4.43
CA ALA A 43 6.63 -7.35 -4.13
C ALA A 43 5.59 -6.37 -4.69
N LEU A 44 5.86 -5.06 -4.64
CA LEU A 44 5.01 -4.05 -5.26
C LEU A 44 5.00 -4.16 -6.79
N SER A 45 6.17 -4.28 -7.41
CA SER A 45 6.30 -4.36 -8.87
C SER A 45 5.70 -5.65 -9.45
N ASN A 46 5.81 -6.76 -8.72
CA ASN A 46 5.31 -8.07 -9.12
C ASN A 46 3.87 -8.35 -8.63
N GLU A 47 3.21 -7.37 -8.02
CA GLU A 47 1.85 -7.49 -7.47
C GLU A 47 1.68 -8.66 -6.49
N SER A 48 2.75 -8.98 -5.75
CA SER A 48 2.82 -10.11 -4.83
C SER A 48 2.96 -9.69 -3.36
N LEU A 49 2.68 -8.42 -3.05
CA LEU A 49 2.63 -7.93 -1.68
C LEU A 49 1.54 -8.71 -0.91
N ARG A 50 1.94 -9.29 0.23
CA ARG A 50 1.03 -10.08 1.04
C ARG A 50 -0.02 -9.15 1.67
N LEU A 51 -1.24 -9.66 1.83
CA LEU A 51 -2.33 -8.88 2.41
C LEU A 51 -1.97 -8.30 3.78
N LYS A 52 -1.31 -9.07 4.65
CA LYS A 52 -0.87 -8.59 5.98
C LYS A 52 0.08 -7.39 5.88
N ASP A 53 1.01 -7.41 4.92
CA ASP A 53 2.01 -6.36 4.74
C ASP A 53 1.33 -5.11 4.16
N PHE A 54 0.34 -5.30 3.28
CA PHE A 54 -0.50 -4.22 2.75
C PHE A 54 -1.36 -3.55 3.83
N LEU A 55 -1.98 -4.33 4.72
CA LEU A 55 -2.73 -3.81 5.87
C LEU A 55 -1.84 -2.97 6.78
N GLN A 56 -0.64 -3.46 7.08
CA GLN A 56 0.33 -2.73 7.89
C GLN A 56 0.80 -1.44 7.22
N VAL A 57 1.00 -1.45 5.89
CA VAL A 57 1.29 -0.22 5.12
C VAL A 57 0.16 0.79 5.25
N ALA A 58 -1.10 0.36 5.07
CA ALA A 58 -2.25 1.25 5.17
C ALA A 58 -2.36 1.86 6.57
N GLU A 59 -2.25 1.03 7.62
CA GLU A 59 -2.26 1.48 9.01
C GLU A 59 -1.12 2.47 9.32
N THR A 60 0.10 2.16 8.90
CA THR A 60 1.28 3.03 9.06
C THR A 60 1.08 4.38 8.38
N LEU A 61 0.40 4.39 7.23
CA LEU A 61 0.07 5.60 6.50
C LEU A 61 -1.27 6.22 6.94
N GLY A 62 -1.88 5.75 8.03
CA GLY A 62 -3.12 6.31 8.60
C GLY A 62 -4.34 6.15 7.69
N PHE A 63 -4.42 5.03 6.96
CA PHE A 63 -5.56 4.62 6.15
C PHE A 63 -6.28 3.44 6.82
N GLU A 64 -7.59 3.42 6.68
CA GLU A 64 -8.44 2.29 7.02
C GLU A 64 -8.81 1.52 5.76
N ILE A 65 -8.66 0.19 5.80
CA ILE A 65 -9.10 -0.69 4.72
C ILE A 65 -10.47 -1.25 5.08
N VAL A 66 -11.47 -0.95 4.26
CA VAL A 66 -12.85 -1.39 4.46
C VAL A 66 -13.26 -2.34 3.34
N ALA A 67 -13.81 -3.49 3.72
CA ALA A 67 -14.49 -4.38 2.79
C ALA A 67 -15.94 -3.90 2.62
N LYS A 68 -16.32 -3.51 1.40
CA LYS A 68 -17.70 -3.19 1.04
C LYS A 68 -18.25 -4.30 0.16
N GLN A 69 -19.46 -4.77 0.45
CA GLN A 69 -20.19 -5.66 -0.44
C GLN A 69 -20.50 -4.90 -1.75
N LYS A 70 -20.36 -5.57 -2.90
CA LYS A 70 -20.83 -4.99 -4.16
C LYS A 70 -22.36 -5.02 -4.15
N GLU A 71 -22.97 -3.85 -4.30
CA GLU A 71 -24.36 -3.74 -4.71
C GLU A 71 -24.38 -4.04 -6.23
N GLU A 72 -25.16 -5.03 -6.64
CA GLU A 72 -25.39 -5.38 -8.06
C GLU A 72 -26.15 -4.27 -8.80
#